data_AF-A0A8H4AWP5-F1
#
_entry.id   AF-A0A8H4AWP5-F1
#
_cell.length_a   1.000
_cell.length_b   1.000
_cell.length_c   1.000
_cell.angle_alpha   90.00
_cell.angle_beta   90.00
_cell.angle_gamma   90.00
#
_symmetry.space_group_name_H-M   'P 1'
#
loop_
_entity.id
_entity.type
_entity.pdbx_description
1 polymer ?
#
loop_
_entity_poly.entity_id
_entity_poly.type
_entity_poly.pdbx_seq_one_letter_code
_entity_poly.pdbx_strand_id
1 'polypeptide(L)'
;MELLWPYVKSHSNPSVEEYLVWAKEQQSSLYQIKYKQIFVYLQAIVNYRTSIRINNPFLKRAAKRIFFPIWSARHHPIYRLIEIADEIQLMQLYPEIRDIIEKNCVVSRSGIYEQHQGLDAIIEKVNKALKTLIPPVPQQCYWKIAACKYKKFIQLRNNLFKTIGYNDQQSVPRTRPESAMEYQRFRALL
;
A
#
# COMPACT_ATOMS: atom_id res chain seq x y z
N MET A 1 9.42 -24.36 -12.49
CA MET A 1 9.61 -25.45 -13.46
C MET A 1 8.74 -26.67 -13.18
N GLU A 2 8.46 -27.02 -11.92
CA GLU A 2 7.74 -28.27 -11.57
C GLU A 2 6.31 -28.42 -12.14
N LEU A 3 5.58 -27.33 -12.41
CA LEU A 3 4.22 -27.41 -12.98
C LEU A 3 4.17 -27.51 -14.51
N LEU A 4 5.26 -27.11 -15.19
CA LEU A 4 5.38 -27.09 -16.66
C LEU A 4 6.18 -28.28 -17.16
N TRP A 5 7.13 -28.77 -16.38
CA TRP A 5 8.03 -29.86 -16.77
C TRP A 5 7.30 -31.16 -17.17
N PRO A 6 6.25 -31.62 -16.46
CA PRO A 6 5.55 -32.84 -16.86
C PRO A 6 4.87 -32.68 -18.23
N TYR A 7 4.33 -31.49 -18.52
CA TYR A 7 3.67 -31.18 -19.78
C TYR A 7 4.66 -31.10 -20.95
N VAL A 8 5.78 -30.41 -20.75
CA VAL A 8 6.84 -30.27 -21.78
C VAL A 8 7.48 -31.63 -22.10
N LYS A 9 7.56 -32.53 -21.11
CA LYS A 9 8.09 -33.88 -21.33
C LYS A 9 7.12 -34.78 -22.13
N SER A 10 5.81 -34.55 -22.02
CA SER A 10 4.80 -35.39 -22.67
C SER A 10 4.35 -34.88 -24.04
N HIS A 11 4.73 -33.66 -24.45
CA HIS A 11 4.32 -33.05 -25.71
C HIS A 11 5.53 -32.59 -26.52
N SER A 12 5.60 -33.02 -27.79
CA SER A 12 6.68 -32.69 -28.71
C SER A 12 6.67 -31.23 -29.15
N ASN A 13 5.52 -30.56 -29.09
CA ASN A 13 5.36 -29.16 -29.52
C ASN A 13 4.42 -28.42 -28.53
N PRO A 14 4.93 -27.97 -27.37
CA PRO A 14 4.10 -27.48 -26.28
C PRO A 14 3.47 -26.11 -26.61
N SER A 15 2.14 -26.02 -26.55
CA SER A 15 1.38 -24.75 -26.59
C SER A 15 0.88 -24.31 -25.21
N VAL A 16 0.59 -23.02 -25.03
CA VAL A 16 0.05 -22.45 -23.79
C VAL A 16 -1.42 -22.82 -23.61
N GLU A 17 -2.21 -22.76 -24.67
CA GLU A 17 -3.64 -23.10 -24.62
C GLU A 17 -3.82 -24.58 -24.27
N GLU A 18 -3.03 -25.45 -24.89
CA GLU A 18 -3.00 -26.89 -24.62
C GLU A 18 -2.52 -27.19 -23.20
N TYR A 19 -1.55 -26.43 -22.67
CA TYR A 19 -1.12 -26.56 -21.28
C TYR A 19 -2.26 -26.26 -20.31
N LEU A 20 -3.07 -25.23 -20.56
CA LEU A 20 -4.17 -24.86 -19.67
C LEU A 20 -5.28 -25.91 -19.66
N VAL A 21 -5.51 -26.61 -20.78
CA VAL A 21 -6.43 -27.75 -20.84
C VAL A 21 -5.82 -28.94 -20.10
N TRP A 22 -4.58 -29.31 -20.43
CA TRP A 22 -3.86 -30.43 -19.82
C TRP A 22 -3.73 -30.28 -18.29
N ALA A 23 -3.47 -29.07 -17.80
CA ALA A 23 -3.31 -28.79 -16.37
C ALA A 23 -4.61 -28.97 -15.58
N LYS A 24 -5.78 -28.74 -16.21
CA LYS A 24 -7.10 -28.97 -15.59
C LYS A 24 -7.44 -30.46 -15.49
N GLU A 25 -6.92 -31.28 -16.39
CA GLU A 25 -7.17 -32.72 -16.44
C GLU A 25 -6.28 -33.51 -15.47
N GLN A 26 -5.29 -32.86 -14.84
CA GLN A 26 -4.39 -33.54 -13.90
C GLN A 26 -5.10 -33.99 -12.62
N GLN A 27 -5.02 -35.30 -12.35
CA GLN A 27 -5.61 -35.92 -11.16
C GLN A 27 -4.66 -36.01 -9.95
N SER A 28 -3.38 -35.69 -10.14
CA SER A 28 -2.40 -35.71 -9.04
C SER A 28 -2.74 -34.64 -8.00
N SER A 29 -2.98 -35.05 -6.76
CA SER A 29 -3.30 -34.15 -5.64
C SER A 29 -2.19 -33.11 -5.41
N LEU A 30 -0.92 -33.53 -5.50
CA LEU A 30 0.23 -32.64 -5.34
C LEU A 30 0.31 -31.61 -6.48
N TYR A 31 0.01 -32.03 -7.70
CA TYR A 31 -0.05 -31.11 -8.85
C TYR A 31 -1.16 -30.07 -8.66
N GLN A 32 -2.38 -30.51 -8.31
CA GLN A 32 -3.52 -29.63 -8.08
C GLN A 32 -3.26 -28.60 -6.98
N ILE A 33 -2.62 -29.01 -5.87
CA ILE A 33 -2.25 -28.09 -4.78
C ILE A 33 -1.26 -27.03 -5.29
N LYS A 34 -0.18 -27.44 -5.96
CA LYS A 34 0.81 -26.50 -6.52
C LYS A 34 0.19 -25.58 -7.57
N TYR A 35 -0.67 -26.12 -8.43
CA TYR A 35 -1.40 -25.34 -9.43
C TYR A 35 -2.28 -24.28 -8.77
N LYS A 36 -3.06 -24.65 -7.75
CA LYS A 36 -3.90 -23.72 -7.00
C LYS A 36 -3.08 -22.64 -6.28
N GLN A 37 -1.94 -23.00 -5.68
CA GLN A 37 -1.04 -22.04 -5.05
C GLN A 37 -0.53 -20.99 -6.03
N ILE A 38 -0.07 -21.42 -7.21
CA ILE A 38 0.57 -20.54 -8.19
C ILE A 38 -0.47 -19.80 -9.04
N PHE A 39 -1.43 -20.47 -9.65
CA PHE A 39 -2.33 -19.82 -10.60
C PHE A 39 -3.52 -19.13 -9.95
N VAL A 40 -4.02 -19.64 -8.81
CA VAL A 40 -5.19 -19.07 -8.15
C VAL A 40 -4.76 -18.10 -7.05
N TYR A 41 -3.99 -18.56 -6.09
CA TYR A 41 -3.67 -17.74 -4.92
C TYR A 41 -2.65 -16.64 -5.20
N LEU A 42 -1.56 -16.92 -5.92
CA LEU A 42 -0.60 -15.88 -6.28
C LEU A 42 -1.25 -14.80 -7.13
N GLN A 43 -2.06 -15.20 -8.12
CA GLN A 43 -2.81 -14.24 -8.94
C GLN A 43 -3.78 -13.40 -8.10
N ALA A 44 -4.47 -14.01 -7.14
CA ALA A 44 -5.32 -13.27 -6.22
C ALA A 44 -4.53 -12.29 -5.34
N ILE A 45 -3.32 -12.64 -4.88
CA ILE A 45 -2.44 -11.71 -4.14
C ILE A 45 -1.99 -10.56 -5.04
N VAL A 46 -1.62 -10.84 -6.29
CA VAL A 46 -1.26 -9.79 -7.27
C VAL A 46 -2.45 -8.87 -7.48
N ASN A 47 -3.65 -9.41 -7.71
CA ASN A 47 -4.88 -8.64 -7.87
C ASN A 47 -5.20 -7.82 -6.62
N TYR A 48 -4.96 -8.35 -5.42
CA TYR A 48 -5.10 -7.61 -4.17
C TYR A 48 -4.14 -6.42 -4.08
N ARG A 49 -2.86 -6.63 -4.37
CA ARG A 49 -1.87 -5.54 -4.37
C ARG A 49 -2.20 -4.48 -5.41
N THR A 50 -2.61 -4.91 -6.60
CA THR A 50 -3.09 -4.00 -7.65
C THR A 50 -4.30 -3.24 -7.14
N SER A 51 -5.30 -3.91 -6.54
CA SER A 51 -6.51 -3.29 -6.00
C SER A 51 -6.22 -2.21 -4.96
N ILE A 52 -5.21 -2.40 -4.11
CA ILE A 52 -4.76 -1.39 -3.14
C ILE A 52 -4.17 -0.19 -3.87
N ARG A 53 -3.27 -0.44 -4.84
CA ARG A 53 -2.61 0.62 -5.62
C ARG A 53 -3.58 1.44 -6.43
N ILE A 54 -4.65 0.81 -6.92
CA ILE A 54 -5.69 1.48 -7.70
C ILE A 54 -6.86 1.95 -6.85
N ASN A 55 -6.85 1.63 -5.55
CA ASN A 55 -7.96 1.82 -4.63
C ASN A 55 -9.31 1.29 -5.15
N ASN A 56 -9.33 0.07 -5.70
CA ASN A 56 -10.58 -0.57 -6.14
C ASN A 56 -11.12 -1.49 -5.03
N PRO A 57 -12.20 -1.11 -4.32
CA PRO A 57 -12.72 -1.86 -3.18
C PRO A 57 -13.32 -3.22 -3.59
N PHE A 58 -13.95 -3.33 -4.76
CA PHE A 58 -14.53 -4.57 -5.25
C PHE A 58 -13.46 -5.62 -5.54
N LEU A 59 -12.42 -5.22 -6.29
CA LEU A 59 -11.30 -6.10 -6.60
C LEU A 59 -10.55 -6.50 -5.33
N LYS A 60 -10.41 -5.57 -4.36
CA LYS A 60 -9.82 -5.83 -3.05
C LYS A 60 -10.58 -6.93 -2.31
N ARG A 61 -11.91 -6.80 -2.17
CA ARG A 61 -12.76 -7.79 -1.48
C ARG A 61 -12.76 -9.15 -2.20
N ALA A 62 -12.88 -9.15 -3.53
CA ALA A 62 -12.88 -10.37 -4.33
C ALA A 62 -11.56 -11.13 -4.19
N ALA A 63 -10.43 -10.44 -4.36
CA ALA A 63 -9.11 -11.01 -4.20
C ALA A 63 -8.90 -11.60 -2.80
N LYS A 64 -9.25 -10.83 -1.74
CA LYS A 64 -9.17 -11.30 -0.34
C LYS A 64 -9.94 -12.60 -0.09
N ARG A 65 -11.12 -12.78 -0.71
CA ARG A 65 -11.91 -14.01 -0.59
C ARG A 65 -11.20 -15.20 -1.25
N ILE A 66 -10.53 -15.00 -2.38
CA ILE A 66 -9.86 -16.07 -3.12
C ILE A 66 -8.63 -16.60 -2.36
N PHE A 67 -7.73 -15.72 -1.90
CA PHE A 67 -6.52 -16.16 -1.17
C PHE A 67 -6.74 -16.31 0.34
N PHE A 68 -7.98 -16.15 0.83
CA PHE A 68 -8.32 -16.31 2.24
C PHE A 68 -7.73 -17.57 2.90
N PRO A 69 -7.81 -18.78 2.30
CA PRO A 69 -7.34 -20.00 2.94
C PRO A 69 -5.85 -20.01 3.28
N ILE A 70 -5.03 -19.24 2.54
CA ILE A 70 -3.59 -19.15 2.77
C ILE A 70 -3.19 -17.91 3.58
N TRP A 71 -4.14 -17.02 3.90
CA TRP A 71 -3.82 -15.80 4.63
C TRP A 71 -3.79 -16.06 6.13
N SER A 72 -2.57 -16.21 6.66
CA SER A 72 -2.31 -16.43 8.10
C SER A 72 -2.92 -15.35 8.99
N ALA A 73 -2.91 -14.08 8.57
CA ALA A 73 -3.47 -12.99 9.36
C ALA A 73 -4.95 -13.21 9.69
N ARG A 74 -5.75 -13.78 8.77
CA ARG A 74 -7.16 -14.08 9.05
C ARG A 74 -7.39 -15.28 9.99
N HIS A 75 -6.35 -16.07 10.28
CA HIS A 75 -6.43 -17.06 11.34
C HIS A 75 -6.27 -16.40 12.72
N HIS A 76 -5.60 -15.23 12.76
CA HIS A 76 -5.45 -14.44 13.97
C HIS A 76 -6.77 -13.75 14.36
N PRO A 77 -7.23 -13.88 15.61
CA PRO A 77 -8.49 -13.27 16.07
C PRO A 77 -8.54 -11.75 15.90
N ILE A 78 -7.42 -11.06 16.18
CA ILE A 78 -7.38 -9.58 16.11
C ILE A 78 -7.59 -9.06 14.69
N TYR A 79 -6.93 -9.64 13.69
CA TYR A 79 -7.08 -9.17 12.30
C TYR A 79 -8.48 -9.47 11.74
N ARG A 80 -9.11 -10.58 12.18
CA ARG A 80 -10.53 -10.85 11.87
C ARG A 80 -11.43 -9.76 12.45
N LEU A 81 -11.22 -9.39 13.71
CA LEU A 81 -12.01 -8.34 14.36
C LEU A 81 -11.83 -6.99 13.66
N ILE A 82 -10.60 -6.63 13.29
CA ILE A 82 -10.33 -5.38 12.55
C ILE A 82 -11.11 -5.35 11.24
N GLU A 83 -11.13 -6.45 10.50
CA GLU A 83 -11.80 -6.49 9.21
C GLU A 83 -13.31 -6.51 9.32
N ILE A 84 -13.86 -7.23 10.30
CA ILE A 84 -15.29 -7.20 10.60
C ILE A 84 -15.70 -5.79 11.02
N ALA A 85 -14.91 -5.14 11.87
CA ALA A 85 -15.18 -3.77 12.30
C ALA A 85 -15.12 -2.77 11.13
N ASP A 86 -14.14 -2.89 10.23
CA ASP A 86 -14.02 -2.07 9.02
C ASP A 86 -15.26 -2.24 8.12
N GLU A 87 -15.70 -3.48 7.87
CA GLU A 87 -16.90 -3.74 7.07
C GLU A 87 -18.18 -3.23 7.75
N ILE A 88 -18.33 -3.41 9.07
CA ILE A 88 -19.48 -2.89 9.83
C ILE A 88 -19.52 -1.36 9.78
N GLN A 89 -18.38 -0.69 10.01
CA GLN A 89 -18.30 0.76 9.94
C GLN A 89 -18.70 1.26 8.55
N LEU A 90 -18.22 0.63 7.47
CA LEU A 90 -18.61 0.98 6.11
C LEU A 90 -20.08 0.74 5.81
N MET A 91 -20.72 -0.24 6.45
CA MET A 91 -22.16 -0.50 6.31
C MET A 91 -23.03 0.47 7.12
N GLN A 92 -22.54 0.94 8.26
CA GLN A 92 -23.24 1.88 9.14
C GLN A 92 -23.16 3.33 8.67
N LEU A 93 -22.27 3.65 7.73
CA LEU A 93 -22.21 4.98 7.13
C LEU A 93 -23.50 5.32 6.40
N TYR A 94 -23.92 6.58 6.53
CA TYR A 94 -24.98 7.15 5.71
C TYR A 94 -24.67 6.97 4.21
N PRO A 95 -25.65 6.57 3.38
CA PRO A 95 -25.45 6.32 1.95
C PRO A 95 -24.75 7.48 1.23
N GLU A 96 -25.05 8.71 1.62
CA GLU A 96 -24.46 9.93 1.05
C GLU A 96 -22.95 10.01 1.32
N ILE A 97 -22.53 9.70 2.56
CA ILE A 97 -21.12 9.67 2.94
C ILE A 97 -20.42 8.49 2.26
N ARG A 98 -21.09 7.35 2.17
CA ARG A 98 -20.57 6.16 1.48
C ARG A 98 -20.31 6.46 0.01
N ASP A 99 -21.26 7.09 -0.67
CA ASP A 99 -21.13 7.50 -2.07
C ASP A 99 -19.98 8.49 -2.27
N ILE A 100 -19.84 9.47 -1.36
CA ILE A 100 -18.73 10.42 -1.39
C ILE A 100 -17.39 9.68 -1.24
N ILE A 101 -17.31 8.75 -0.29
CA ILE A 101 -16.09 7.97 -0.06
C ILE A 101 -15.80 7.09 -1.28
N GLU A 102 -16.77 6.37 -1.83
CA GLU A 102 -16.57 5.49 -2.99
C GLU A 102 -16.19 6.28 -4.25
N LYS A 103 -16.77 7.47 -4.47
CA LYS A 103 -16.44 8.36 -5.60
C LYS A 103 -15.05 8.98 -5.45
N ASN A 104 -14.63 9.33 -4.23
CA ASN A 104 -13.34 9.98 -3.98
C ASN A 104 -12.22 9.02 -3.57
N CYS A 105 -12.55 7.74 -3.40
CA CYS A 105 -11.62 6.63 -3.14
C CYS A 105 -10.55 6.58 -4.24
N VAL A 106 -10.95 6.81 -5.48
CA VAL A 106 -10.08 6.67 -6.64
C VAL A 106 -9.75 8.05 -7.19
N VAL A 107 -8.46 8.39 -7.25
CA VAL A 107 -8.02 9.67 -7.82
C VAL A 107 -7.15 9.39 -9.03
N SER A 108 -7.50 9.97 -10.18
CA SER A 108 -6.64 9.91 -11.37
C SER A 108 -5.84 11.21 -11.48
N ARG A 109 -4.51 11.10 -11.44
CA ARG A 109 -3.63 12.26 -11.59
C ARG A 109 -3.46 12.69 -13.06
N SER A 110 -3.78 11.81 -14.00
CA SER A 110 -3.63 12.04 -15.45
C SER A 110 -4.90 12.57 -16.10
N GLY A 111 -6.00 12.70 -15.36
CA GLY A 111 -7.33 13.00 -15.92
C GLY A 111 -7.97 11.82 -16.66
N ILE A 112 -7.26 10.69 -16.77
CA ILE A 112 -7.80 9.46 -17.37
C ILE A 112 -8.62 8.75 -16.29
N TYR A 113 -9.94 8.76 -16.41
CA TYR A 113 -10.86 8.15 -15.43
C TYR A 113 -10.55 6.67 -15.13
N GLU A 114 -9.97 5.96 -16.09
CA GLU A 114 -9.61 4.55 -15.95
C GLU A 114 -8.30 4.31 -15.19
N GLN A 115 -7.46 5.34 -15.02
CA GLN A 115 -6.27 5.26 -14.17
C GLN A 115 -6.65 5.49 -12.72
N HIS A 116 -7.20 4.43 -12.15
CA HIS A 116 -7.50 4.35 -10.75
C HIS A 116 -6.17 4.37 -9.98
N GLN A 117 -5.81 5.45 -9.28
CA GLN A 117 -4.63 5.52 -8.43
C GLN A 117 -5.04 5.82 -6.99
N GLY A 118 -4.47 5.07 -6.05
CA GLY A 118 -4.59 5.37 -4.63
C GLY A 118 -3.76 6.60 -4.27
N LEU A 119 -4.27 7.40 -3.32
CA LEU A 119 -3.58 8.60 -2.83
C LEU A 119 -2.17 8.29 -2.34
N ASP A 120 -1.96 7.16 -1.65
CA ASP A 120 -0.64 6.72 -1.20
C ASP A 120 0.33 6.49 -2.36
N ALA A 121 -0.12 5.89 -3.47
CA ALA A 121 0.70 5.70 -4.66
C ALA A 121 1.06 7.04 -5.35
N ILE A 122 0.12 8.00 -5.34
CA ILE A 122 0.37 9.37 -5.82
C ILE A 122 1.43 10.04 -4.96
N ILE A 123 1.29 9.98 -3.64
CA ILE A 123 2.25 10.53 -2.67
C ILE A 123 3.60 9.85 -2.81
N GLU A 124 3.65 8.52 -2.98
CA GLU A 124 4.89 7.78 -3.21
C GLU A 124 5.60 8.27 -4.48
N LYS A 125 4.85 8.47 -5.57
CA LYS A 125 5.41 9.00 -6.83
C LYS A 125 5.95 10.41 -6.66
N VAL A 126 5.23 11.29 -5.95
CA VAL A 126 5.69 12.64 -5.62
C VAL A 126 6.95 12.58 -4.76
N ASN A 127 6.95 11.75 -3.72
CA ASN A 127 8.12 11.56 -2.84
C ASN A 127 9.33 11.03 -3.60
N LYS A 128 9.16 10.11 -4.55
CA LYS A 128 10.24 9.64 -5.42
C LYS A 128 10.81 10.80 -6.25
N ALA A 129 9.95 11.61 -6.88
CA ALA A 129 10.39 12.79 -7.63
C ALA A 129 11.12 13.81 -6.71
N LEU A 130 10.58 14.10 -5.53
CA LEU A 130 11.25 14.97 -4.56
C LEU A 130 12.61 14.41 -4.12
N LYS A 131 12.71 13.09 -3.91
CA LYS A 131 13.98 12.43 -3.58
C LYS A 131 15.00 12.52 -4.71
N THR A 132 14.59 12.56 -5.98
CA THR A 132 15.53 12.79 -7.09
C THR A 132 16.10 14.21 -7.12
N LEU A 133 15.41 15.18 -6.51
CA LEU A 133 15.94 16.54 -6.34
C LEU A 133 16.99 16.63 -5.22
N ILE A 134 17.02 15.63 -4.33
CA ILE A 134 18.05 15.54 -3.29
C ILE A 134 19.29 14.90 -3.95
N PRO A 135 20.45 15.57 -3.95
CA PRO A 135 21.66 14.96 -4.47
C PRO A 135 21.96 13.67 -3.69
N PRO A 136 22.58 12.65 -4.33
CA PRO A 136 23.00 11.43 -3.64
C PRO A 136 23.89 11.76 -2.44
N VAL A 137 23.99 10.81 -1.50
CA VAL A 137 24.75 10.94 -0.24
C VAL A 137 25.98 11.82 -0.47
N PRO A 138 26.06 13.00 0.17
CA PRO A 138 27.11 13.95 -0.14
C PRO A 138 28.46 13.29 0.07
N GLN A 139 29.30 13.27 -0.97
CA GLN A 139 30.68 12.83 -0.83
C GLN A 139 31.39 13.65 0.26
N GLN A 140 32.45 13.11 0.86
CA GLN A 140 33.16 13.72 1.98
C GLN A 140 33.56 15.19 1.72
N CYS A 141 33.83 15.57 0.46
CA CYS A 141 34.09 16.95 0.06
C CYS A 141 32.92 17.91 0.35
N TYR A 142 31.68 17.50 0.10
CA TYR A 142 30.48 18.29 0.40
C TYR A 142 30.24 18.42 1.90
N TRP A 143 30.52 17.37 2.68
CA TRP A 143 30.49 17.45 4.15
C TRP A 143 31.54 18.41 4.70
N LYS A 144 32.75 18.43 4.13
CA LYS A 144 33.78 19.41 4.48
C LYS A 144 33.32 20.85 4.16
N ILE A 145 32.72 21.07 2.98
CA ILE A 145 32.17 22.37 2.61
C ILE A 145 31.04 22.79 3.57
N ALA A 146 30.13 21.86 3.91
CA ALA A 146 29.04 22.11 4.84
C ALA A 146 29.56 22.42 6.26
N ALA A 147 30.55 21.69 6.76
CA ALA A 147 31.19 21.95 8.04
C ALA A 147 31.89 23.32 8.06
N CYS A 148 32.64 23.66 7.01
CA CYS A 148 33.29 24.95 6.89
C CYS A 148 32.30 26.12 6.79
N LYS A 149 31.11 25.89 6.19
CA LYS A 149 30.07 26.92 6.01
C LYS A 149 28.95 26.85 7.06
N TYR A 150 29.05 25.96 8.05
CA TYR A 150 28.00 25.72 9.06
C TYR A 150 27.58 27.00 9.79
N LYS A 151 28.55 27.83 10.22
CA LYS A 151 28.26 29.10 10.91
C LYS A 151 27.42 30.05 10.05
N LYS A 152 27.72 30.17 8.75
CA LYS A 152 26.94 30.99 7.80
C LYS A 152 25.53 30.43 7.58
N PHE A 153 25.41 29.09 7.51
CA PHE A 153 24.11 28.43 7.39
C PHE A 153 23.23 28.66 8.63
N ILE A 154 23.78 28.52 9.84
CA ILE A 154 23.05 28.81 11.08
C ILE A 154 22.63 30.28 11.16
N GLN A 155 23.49 31.21 10.75
CA GLN A 155 23.11 32.63 10.65
C GLN A 155 21.96 32.86 9.68
N LEU A 156 22.00 32.27 8.47
CA LEU A 156 20.91 32.35 7.50
C LEU A 156 19.61 31.77 8.05
N ARG A 157 19.67 30.60 8.70
CA ARG A 157 18.52 29.97 9.35
C ARG A 157 17.91 30.87 10.43
N ASN A 158 18.74 31.43 11.31
CA ASN A 158 18.29 32.30 12.39
C ASN A 158 17.71 33.61 11.84
N ASN A 159 18.29 34.16 10.78
CA ASN A 159 17.75 35.35 10.12
C ASN A 159 16.40 35.05 9.47
N LEU A 160 16.27 33.92 8.76
CA LEU A 160 15.00 33.49 8.18
C LEU A 160 13.93 33.32 9.27
N PHE A 161 14.26 32.64 10.36
CA PHE A 161 13.34 32.41 11.48
C PHE A 161 12.93 33.70 12.19
N LYS A 162 13.84 34.65 12.34
CA LYS A 162 13.50 36.01 12.79
C LYS A 162 12.55 36.71 11.82
N THR A 163 12.83 36.66 10.51
CA THR A 163 11.99 37.33 9.49
C THR A 163 10.57 36.77 9.44
N ILE A 164 10.40 35.46 9.62
CA ILE A 164 9.07 34.83 9.64
C ILE A 164 8.38 34.86 11.02
N GLY A 165 8.99 35.51 12.02
CA GLY A 165 8.44 35.60 13.38
C GLY A 165 8.40 34.27 14.14
N TYR A 166 9.24 33.30 13.76
CA TYR A 166 9.32 32.01 14.43
C TYR A 166 10.05 32.18 15.77
N ASN A 167 9.29 32.22 16.86
CA ASN A 167 9.84 32.16 18.21
C ASN A 167 10.13 30.70 18.54
N ASP A 168 11.40 30.37 18.84
CA ASP A 168 11.82 29.13 19.51
C ASP A 168 11.28 29.13 20.97
N GLN A 169 9.96 29.31 21.14
CA GLN A 169 9.33 28.97 22.41
C GLN A 169 9.61 27.48 22.62
N GLN A 170 10.31 27.21 23.72
CA GLN A 170 10.68 25.89 24.20
C GLN A 170 9.67 24.86 23.72
N SER A 171 10.10 23.98 22.82
CA SER A 171 9.31 22.80 22.48
C SER A 171 8.98 22.13 23.81
N VAL A 172 7.74 22.28 24.28
CA VAL A 172 7.23 21.48 25.39
C VAL A 172 7.60 20.03 25.03
N PRO A 173 8.26 19.28 25.94
CA PRO A 173 8.60 17.90 25.67
C PRO A 173 7.36 17.24 25.10
N ARG A 174 7.45 16.65 23.89
CA ARG A 174 6.31 15.94 23.31
C ARG A 174 5.99 14.76 24.21
N THR A 175 5.18 14.97 25.24
CA THR A 175 4.53 13.92 25.98
C THR A 175 3.51 13.31 25.05
N ARG A 176 3.64 12.00 24.85
CA ARG A 176 2.69 11.19 24.09
C ARG A 176 1.28 11.51 24.62
N PRO A 177 0.32 11.91 23.76
CA PRO A 177 -1.05 12.11 24.21
C PRO A 177 -1.57 10.81 24.82
N GLU A 178 -2.20 10.88 25.99
CA GLU A 178 -2.90 9.73 26.56
C GLU A 178 -4.04 9.34 25.62
N SER A 179 -3.92 8.15 25.04
CA SER A 179 -4.85 7.63 24.02
C SER A 179 -6.30 7.60 24.49
N ALA A 180 -6.54 7.47 25.80
CA ALA A 180 -7.87 7.49 26.39
C ALA A 180 -8.54 8.87 26.30
N MET A 181 -7.79 9.96 26.52
CA MET A 181 -8.32 11.32 26.48
C MET A 181 -8.59 11.81 25.05
N GLU A 182 -7.71 11.48 24.10
CA GLU A 182 -7.92 11.77 22.67
C GLU A 182 -9.15 11.01 22.12
N TYR A 183 -9.33 9.74 22.53
CA TYR A 183 -10.50 8.95 22.16
C TYR A 183 -11.82 9.55 22.68
N GLN A 184 -11.84 10.08 23.91
CA GLN A 184 -13.02 10.75 24.46
C GLN A 184 -13.32 12.09 23.78
N ARG A 185 -12.29 12.87 23.43
CA ARG A 185 -12.48 14.12 22.67
C ARG A 185 -13.08 13.88 21.29
N PHE A 186 -12.68 12.81 20.61
CA PHE A 186 -13.27 12.43 19.33
C PHE A 186 -14.75 12.02 19.44
N ARG A 187 -15.15 11.42 20.56
CA ARG A 187 -16.57 11.09 20.81
C ARG A 187 -17.44 12.28 21.18
N ALA A 188 -16.88 13.34 21.75
CA ALA A 188 -17.65 14.52 22.17
C ALA A 188 -17.98 15.49 21.01
N LEU A 189 -17.39 15.27 19.83
CA LEU A 189 -17.57 16.09 18.63
C LEU A 189 -18.41 15.40 17.53
N LEU A 190 -18.98 14.22 17.83
CA LEU A 190 -20.02 13.54 17.05
C LEU A 190 -21.34 13.62 17.82
#